data_AF-A0A970D875-F1
#
_entry.id   AF-A0A970D875-F1
#
_cell.length_a   1.000
_cell.length_b   1.000
_cell.length_c   1.000
_cell.angle_alpha   90.00
_cell.angle_beta   90.00
_cell.angle_gamma   90.00
#
_symmetry.space_group_name_H-M   'P 1'
#
loop_
_entity.id
_entity.type
_entity.pdbx_description
1 polymer ?
#
loop_
_entity_poly.entity_id
_entity_poly.type
_entity_poly.pdbx_seq_one_letter_code
_entity_poly.pdbx_strand_id
1 'polypeptide(L)'
;MQLGWIDFSEKEREKVLDVVNLLTEEGAVDELGIGIIRDSFANLFFPGTSTIQTRAKYFLIVPYILKEVEEGKYGNRPQDILRKIDEEERKCALKLLENDKEGVIGARVLPHRWVARSPSNIYWNGIKTLKIFNDDSLSISEYVKLVCYLRKQKDTIKLGNRNDDAEDNDRDDKDAGDVDGFSFWNLPDTYYSNWRDNLRIQLLPEEAAFLKRQIIKEHSSSLFAFILKNRIDVNKYNSFNALYESIKDSVPEELRKDMWMAYEFNRFIQIAFTQFNLIVSAERNGRALDKWNTIKGYLKEYALIDLEAIYVRFKITNYPLRTFLNSLKSAALAEDIDKIRQIIIKRENNLKGKARAKVNRVGEFDENAWIGIEYLDYRFSDAKRIINDIYEGEAVIGV
;
A
#
# COMPACT_ATOMS: atom_id res chain seq x y z
N MET A 1 -0.89 -30.89 23.23
CA MET A 1 0.53 -30.54 23.07
C MET A 1 0.61 -29.03 22.91
N GLN A 2 1.25 -28.32 23.85
CA GLN A 2 1.35 -26.86 23.85
C GLN A 2 2.33 -26.39 22.76
N LEU A 3 1.85 -25.60 21.80
CA LEU A 3 2.67 -24.90 20.81
C LEU A 3 3.37 -23.74 21.51
N GLY A 4 4.68 -23.89 21.71
CA GLY A 4 5.54 -22.89 22.34
C GLY A 4 5.67 -21.65 21.47
N TRP A 5 5.48 -20.51 22.15
CA TRP A 5 5.97 -19.17 21.85
C TRP A 5 6.97 -19.07 20.68
N ILE A 6 6.54 -18.42 19.60
CA ILE A 6 7.42 -17.91 18.55
C ILE A 6 8.07 -16.65 19.09
N ASP A 7 9.32 -16.78 19.53
CA ASP A 7 10.17 -15.69 19.95
C ASP A 7 10.62 -14.92 18.70
N PHE A 8 10.20 -13.66 18.55
CA PHE A 8 10.62 -12.82 17.44
C PHE A 8 12.11 -12.53 17.59
N SER A 9 12.93 -13.10 16.71
CA SER A 9 14.37 -12.81 16.73
C SER A 9 14.63 -11.32 16.43
N GLU A 10 15.67 -10.73 17.02
CA GLU A 10 16.11 -9.36 16.71
C GLU A 10 16.29 -9.13 15.19
N LYS A 11 16.69 -10.17 14.46
CA LYS A 11 16.82 -10.19 13.00
C LYS A 11 15.49 -10.07 12.25
N GLU A 12 14.38 -10.55 12.81
CA GLU A 12 13.05 -10.37 12.21
C GLU A 12 12.52 -8.97 12.45
N ARG A 13 12.79 -8.39 13.62
CA ARG A 13 12.56 -6.95 13.86
C ARG A 13 13.38 -6.07 12.92
N GLU A 14 14.66 -6.38 12.73
CA GLU A 14 15.50 -5.68 11.75
C GLU A 14 14.98 -5.84 10.33
N LYS A 15 14.52 -7.04 9.92
CA LYS A 15 13.91 -7.22 8.59
C LYS A 15 12.59 -6.50 8.42
N VAL A 16 11.75 -6.44 9.46
CA VAL A 16 10.50 -5.66 9.43
C VAL A 16 10.84 -4.16 9.36
N LEU A 17 11.86 -3.70 10.08
CA LEU A 17 12.35 -2.33 10.01
C LEU A 17 13.01 -2.01 8.66
N ASP A 18 13.73 -2.95 8.06
CA ASP A 18 14.31 -2.82 6.71
C ASP A 18 13.22 -2.83 5.66
N VAL A 19 12.14 -3.61 5.81
CA VAL A 19 10.95 -3.52 4.97
C VAL A 19 10.28 -2.14 5.14
N VAL A 20 10.17 -1.61 6.36
CA VAL A 20 9.66 -0.25 6.63
C VAL A 20 10.58 0.85 6.09
N ASN A 21 11.90 0.66 6.09
CA ASN A 21 12.87 1.62 5.54
C ASN A 21 13.02 1.49 4.02
N LEU A 22 12.82 0.30 3.44
CA LEU A 22 12.71 0.10 1.99
C LEU A 22 11.34 0.54 1.46
N LEU A 23 10.32 0.68 2.31
CA LEU A 23 9.06 1.34 2.01
C LEU A 23 9.21 2.87 1.85
N THR A 24 10.42 3.44 1.94
CA THR A 24 10.64 4.84 1.56
C THR A 24 10.42 4.98 0.04
N GLU A 25 9.30 5.61 -0.29
CA GLU A 25 8.65 5.67 -1.60
C GLU A 25 9.46 6.48 -2.65
N GLU A 26 9.45 6.04 -3.90
CA GLU A 26 9.67 6.94 -5.06
C GLU A 26 8.35 7.70 -5.30
N GLY A 27 8.14 8.73 -4.49
CA GLY A 27 6.91 9.51 -4.48
C GLY A 27 6.85 10.39 -3.24
N ALA A 28 7.71 11.42 -3.23
CA ALA A 28 7.97 12.37 -2.15
C ALA A 28 8.63 11.77 -0.90
N VAL A 29 9.97 11.86 -0.87
CA VAL A 29 10.79 11.68 0.33
C VAL A 29 10.17 12.50 1.45
N ASP A 30 9.83 11.89 2.58
CA ASP A 30 9.27 12.62 3.73
C ASP A 30 10.34 13.51 4.40
N GLU A 31 10.48 14.76 3.95
CA GLU A 31 11.53 15.65 4.46
C GLU A 31 11.37 16.00 5.94
N LEU A 32 10.14 15.96 6.46
CA LEU A 32 9.79 16.43 7.80
C LEU A 32 9.33 15.30 8.74
N GLY A 33 9.38 14.04 8.30
CA GLY A 33 9.12 12.88 9.13
C GLY A 33 7.64 12.74 9.55
N ILE A 34 6.69 13.14 8.70
CA ILE A 34 5.23 13.04 8.93
C ILE A 34 4.59 11.76 8.38
N GLY A 35 5.37 10.88 7.75
CA GLY A 35 4.93 9.65 7.08
C GLY A 35 4.08 8.76 7.98
N ILE A 36 4.39 8.70 9.28
CA ILE A 36 3.60 7.95 10.28
C ILE A 36 2.12 8.40 10.27
N ILE A 37 1.84 9.71 10.27
CA ILE A 37 0.46 10.22 10.26
C ILE A 37 -0.17 10.03 8.88
N ARG A 38 0.56 10.39 7.81
CA ARG A 38 0.10 10.26 6.43
C ARG A 38 -0.32 8.82 6.12
N ASP A 39 0.52 7.85 6.45
CA ASP A 39 0.31 6.44 6.15
C ASP A 39 -0.78 5.85 7.05
N SER A 40 -0.93 6.35 8.28
CA SER A 40 -2.04 5.95 9.16
C SER A 40 -3.39 6.33 8.56
N PHE A 41 -3.52 7.56 8.03
CA PHE A 41 -4.71 7.97 7.30
C PHE A 41 -4.89 7.17 6.00
N ALA A 42 -3.84 6.99 5.21
CA ALA A 42 -3.91 6.24 3.96
C ALA A 42 -4.38 4.79 4.18
N ASN A 43 -3.85 4.10 5.20
CA ASN A 43 -4.25 2.75 5.55
C ASN A 43 -5.69 2.68 6.11
N LEU A 44 -6.16 3.73 6.77
CA LEU A 44 -7.54 3.83 7.26
C LEU A 44 -8.53 4.02 6.10
N PHE A 45 -8.21 4.91 5.15
CA PHE A 45 -9.11 5.22 4.04
C PHE A 45 -9.06 4.17 2.93
N PHE A 46 -7.87 3.73 2.56
CA PHE A 46 -7.60 2.85 1.42
C PHE A 46 -6.74 1.65 1.84
N PRO A 47 -7.26 0.77 2.72
CA PRO A 47 -6.52 -0.39 3.20
C PRO A 47 -6.09 -1.29 2.06
N GLY A 48 -4.86 -1.81 2.15
CA GLY A 48 -4.27 -2.71 1.17
C GLY A 48 -3.71 -2.04 -0.09
N THR A 49 -3.80 -0.70 -0.18
CA THR A 49 -3.22 0.07 -1.28
C THR A 49 -1.78 0.53 -1.01
N SER A 50 -1.01 0.75 -2.08
CA SER A 50 0.36 1.26 -2.03
C SER A 50 0.66 2.13 -3.27
N THR A 51 1.55 3.11 -3.13
CA THR A 51 1.93 4.09 -4.16
C THR A 51 2.60 3.47 -5.38
N ILE A 52 3.18 2.27 -5.24
CA ILE A 52 3.85 1.54 -6.32
C ILE A 52 2.95 0.50 -6.99
N GLN A 53 1.70 0.34 -6.53
CA GLN A 53 0.72 -0.50 -7.21
C GLN A 53 0.27 0.16 -8.50
N THR A 54 0.20 -0.62 -9.58
CA THR A 54 -0.10 -0.10 -10.91
C THR A 54 -1.49 -0.45 -11.39
N ARG A 55 -1.99 -1.67 -11.15
CA ARG A 55 -3.31 -2.15 -11.61
C ARG A 55 -3.92 -3.14 -10.63
N ALA A 56 -5.25 -3.23 -10.60
CA ALA A 56 -5.97 -4.15 -9.72
C ALA A 56 -5.73 -5.63 -10.06
N LYS A 57 -5.45 -5.95 -11.32
CA LYS A 57 -5.23 -7.33 -11.80
C LYS A 57 -4.12 -8.09 -11.07
N TYR A 58 -3.11 -7.38 -10.55
CA TYR A 58 -2.04 -8.00 -9.78
C TYR A 58 -2.49 -8.52 -8.41
N PHE A 59 -3.64 -8.07 -7.88
CA PHE A 59 -4.28 -8.72 -6.72
C PHE A 59 -4.78 -10.13 -7.02
N LEU A 60 -4.77 -10.56 -8.29
CA LEU A 60 -5.21 -11.89 -8.71
C LEU A 60 -4.07 -12.72 -9.31
N ILE A 61 -3.25 -12.13 -10.19
CA ILE A 61 -2.09 -12.82 -10.79
C ILE A 61 -1.17 -13.38 -9.71
N VAL A 62 -0.84 -12.58 -8.69
CA VAL A 62 0.08 -12.99 -7.63
C VAL A 62 -0.50 -14.16 -6.83
N PRO A 63 -1.73 -14.10 -6.28
CA PRO A 63 -2.35 -15.25 -5.62
C PRO A 63 -2.47 -16.48 -6.51
N TYR A 64 -2.76 -16.34 -7.80
CA TYR A 64 -2.86 -17.49 -8.70
C TYR A 64 -1.53 -18.22 -8.86
N ILE A 65 -0.42 -17.49 -9.05
CA ILE A 65 0.91 -18.09 -9.12
C ILE A 65 1.25 -18.78 -7.79
N LEU A 66 0.91 -18.16 -6.65
CA LEU A 66 1.18 -18.74 -5.34
C LEU A 66 0.29 -19.95 -5.01
N LYS A 67 -0.95 -19.99 -5.50
CA LYS A 67 -1.80 -21.19 -5.39
C LYS A 67 -1.26 -22.36 -6.21
N GLU A 68 -0.68 -22.11 -7.38
CA GLU A 68 0.01 -23.16 -8.14
C GLU A 68 1.28 -23.66 -7.45
N VAL A 69 1.94 -22.79 -6.67
CA VAL A 69 2.98 -23.25 -5.76
C VAL A 69 2.38 -24.22 -4.76
N GLU A 70 1.22 -23.93 -4.16
CA GLU A 70 0.52 -24.84 -3.25
C GLU A 70 0.31 -26.23 -3.85
N GLU A 71 -0.19 -26.26 -5.08
CA GLU A 71 -0.49 -27.46 -5.88
C GLU A 71 0.76 -28.22 -6.34
N GLY A 72 1.96 -27.66 -6.13
CA GLY A 72 3.22 -28.34 -6.39
C GLY A 72 3.76 -28.19 -7.81
N LYS A 73 3.19 -27.30 -8.63
CA LYS A 73 3.58 -27.06 -10.04
C LYS A 73 5.07 -26.75 -10.24
N TYR A 74 5.73 -26.18 -9.23
CA TYR A 74 7.12 -25.72 -9.29
C TYR A 74 8.10 -26.57 -8.46
N GLY A 75 7.70 -27.79 -8.08
CA GLY A 75 8.52 -28.71 -7.32
C GLY A 75 8.51 -28.45 -5.81
N ASN A 76 9.53 -28.99 -5.12
CA ASN A 76 9.53 -29.15 -3.65
C ASN A 76 10.69 -28.42 -2.93
N ARG A 77 11.52 -27.67 -3.65
CA ARG A 77 12.67 -26.94 -3.08
C ARG A 77 12.33 -25.45 -2.95
N PRO A 78 12.24 -24.89 -1.73
CA PRO A 78 11.79 -23.51 -1.52
C PRO A 78 12.57 -22.45 -2.29
N GLN A 79 13.90 -22.58 -2.40
CA GLN A 79 14.74 -21.61 -3.11
C GLN A 79 14.47 -21.61 -4.63
N ASP A 80 14.29 -22.78 -5.22
CA ASP A 80 13.96 -22.92 -6.64
C ASP A 80 12.57 -22.37 -6.94
N ILE A 81 11.61 -22.61 -6.04
CA ILE A 81 10.25 -22.11 -6.14
C ILE A 81 10.19 -20.59 -6.09
N LEU A 82 10.94 -19.94 -5.17
CA LEU A 82 10.98 -18.48 -5.10
C LEU A 82 11.49 -17.85 -6.39
N ARG A 83 12.57 -18.40 -6.96
CA ARG A 83 13.06 -17.99 -8.29
C ARG A 83 11.99 -18.23 -9.37
N LYS A 84 11.24 -19.33 -9.26
CA LYS A 84 10.22 -19.67 -10.23
C LYS A 84 9.02 -18.73 -10.19
N ILE A 85 8.62 -18.25 -9.01
CA ILE A 85 7.58 -17.23 -8.86
C ILE A 85 7.98 -15.98 -9.65
N ASP A 86 9.20 -15.47 -9.47
CA ASP A 86 9.69 -14.30 -10.22
C ASP A 86 9.70 -14.55 -11.74
N GLU A 87 10.10 -15.74 -12.18
CA GLU A 87 10.06 -16.12 -13.60
C GLU A 87 8.64 -16.14 -14.17
N GLU A 88 7.67 -16.66 -13.41
CA GLU A 88 6.26 -16.74 -13.83
C GLU A 88 5.59 -15.37 -13.84
N GLU A 89 5.89 -14.50 -12.87
CA GLU A 89 5.45 -13.10 -12.88
C GLU A 89 6.03 -12.35 -14.08
N ARG A 90 7.30 -12.61 -14.42
CA ARG A 90 7.94 -12.07 -15.62
C ARG A 90 7.25 -12.51 -16.90
N LYS A 91 6.90 -13.80 -17.01
CA LYS A 91 6.14 -14.33 -18.16
C LYS A 91 4.76 -13.68 -18.27
N CYS A 92 4.06 -13.52 -17.14
CA CYS A 92 2.78 -12.82 -17.11
C CYS A 92 2.92 -11.38 -17.63
N ALA A 93 3.94 -10.65 -17.18
CA ALA A 93 4.20 -9.29 -17.64
C ALA A 93 4.52 -9.23 -19.15
N LEU A 94 5.31 -10.17 -19.68
CA LEU A 94 5.56 -10.26 -21.13
C LEU A 94 4.28 -10.48 -21.93
N LYS A 95 3.41 -11.39 -21.47
CA LYS A 95 2.11 -11.64 -22.10
C LYS A 95 1.17 -10.44 -22.03
N LEU A 96 1.18 -9.71 -20.92
CA LEU A 96 0.40 -8.48 -20.78
C LEU A 96 0.87 -7.41 -21.78
N LEU A 97 2.18 -7.26 -21.98
CA LEU A 97 2.76 -6.30 -22.94
C LEU A 97 2.39 -6.53 -24.40
N GLU A 98 1.98 -7.75 -24.76
CA GLU A 98 1.49 -8.05 -26.13
C GLU A 98 0.16 -7.33 -26.41
N ASN A 99 -0.66 -7.10 -25.38
CA ASN A 99 -2.01 -6.56 -25.50
C ASN A 99 -2.13 -5.12 -24.97
N ASP A 100 -1.42 -4.78 -23.89
CA ASP A 100 -1.47 -3.48 -23.24
C ASP A 100 -0.13 -3.12 -22.59
N LYS A 101 0.33 -1.89 -22.78
CA LYS A 101 1.57 -1.39 -22.17
C LYS A 101 1.32 -0.61 -20.88
N GLU A 102 0.11 -0.09 -20.69
CA GLU A 102 -0.18 0.84 -19.61
C GLU A 102 -0.44 0.11 -18.29
N GLY A 103 0.36 0.47 -17.27
CA GLY A 103 0.26 -0.13 -15.93
C GLY A 103 0.91 -1.51 -15.78
N VAL A 104 1.59 -2.04 -16.81
CA VAL A 104 2.35 -3.29 -16.69
C VAL A 104 3.65 -3.07 -15.91
N ILE A 105 3.81 -3.78 -14.79
CA ILE A 105 5.02 -3.74 -13.97
C ILE A 105 6.20 -4.31 -14.77
N GLY A 106 7.27 -3.54 -14.87
CA GLY A 106 8.47 -3.92 -15.62
C GLY A 106 8.45 -3.58 -17.11
N ALA A 107 7.40 -2.91 -17.62
CA ALA A 107 7.27 -2.52 -19.03
C ALA A 107 8.50 -1.82 -19.62
N ARG A 108 9.22 -1.03 -18.81
CA ARG A 108 10.41 -0.27 -19.25
C ARG A 108 11.71 -1.08 -19.33
N VAL A 109 11.80 -2.20 -18.62
CA VAL A 109 13.05 -3.00 -18.50
C VAL A 109 12.94 -4.38 -19.19
N LEU A 110 11.72 -4.82 -19.47
CA LEU A 110 11.44 -6.01 -20.27
C LEU A 110 11.83 -5.80 -21.74
N PRO A 111 12.19 -6.87 -22.48
CA PRO A 111 12.34 -8.26 -22.03
C PRO A 111 13.69 -8.59 -21.36
N HIS A 112 14.62 -7.62 -21.33
CA HIS A 112 16.04 -7.84 -21.03
C HIS A 112 16.35 -8.10 -19.55
N ARG A 113 15.63 -7.44 -18.64
CA ARG A 113 15.81 -7.58 -17.18
C ARG A 113 14.46 -7.71 -16.48
N TRP A 114 14.50 -8.16 -15.23
CA TRP A 114 13.35 -8.14 -14.33
C TRP A 114 13.45 -7.00 -13.33
N VAL A 115 12.31 -6.64 -12.76
CA VAL A 115 12.20 -5.54 -11.78
C VAL A 115 12.82 -5.94 -10.45
N ALA A 116 13.38 -4.95 -9.74
CA ALA A 116 13.92 -5.16 -8.39
C ALA A 116 12.82 -5.42 -7.35
N ARG A 117 11.61 -4.89 -7.57
CA ARG A 117 10.41 -5.17 -6.78
C ARG A 117 9.39 -5.85 -7.68
N SER A 118 9.23 -7.16 -7.51
CA SER A 118 8.29 -7.94 -8.31
C SER A 118 6.84 -7.70 -7.86
N PRO A 119 5.83 -8.03 -8.68
CA PRO A 119 4.43 -7.94 -8.30
C PRO A 119 4.13 -8.57 -6.94
N SER A 120 4.68 -9.75 -6.65
CA SER A 120 4.52 -10.39 -5.35
C SER A 120 5.03 -9.53 -4.20
N ASN A 121 6.20 -8.91 -4.30
CA ASN A 121 6.67 -7.97 -3.27
C ASN A 121 5.73 -6.77 -3.09
N ILE A 122 5.20 -6.22 -4.18
CA ILE A 122 4.40 -5.01 -4.18
C ILE A 122 2.99 -5.24 -3.60
N TYR A 123 2.36 -6.36 -3.98
CA TYR A 123 0.96 -6.62 -3.68
C TYR A 123 0.76 -7.47 -2.44
N TRP A 124 1.79 -8.14 -1.90
CA TRP A 124 1.64 -9.08 -0.78
C TRP A 124 0.90 -8.49 0.41
N ASN A 125 1.29 -7.28 0.85
CA ASN A 125 0.61 -6.63 1.97
C ASN A 125 -0.88 -6.38 1.68
N GLY A 126 -1.19 -5.94 0.46
CA GLY A 126 -2.56 -5.72 0.03
C GLY A 126 -3.37 -7.03 -0.08
N ILE A 127 -2.79 -8.10 -0.61
CA ILE A 127 -3.41 -9.43 -0.71
C ILE A 127 -3.82 -9.96 0.67
N LYS A 128 -2.96 -9.79 1.68
CA LYS A 128 -3.27 -10.11 3.08
C LYS A 128 -4.34 -9.20 3.65
N THR A 129 -4.18 -7.88 3.46
CA THR A 129 -5.12 -6.88 3.98
C THR A 129 -6.54 -7.10 3.44
N LEU A 130 -6.69 -7.50 2.18
CA LEU A 130 -7.98 -7.76 1.55
C LEU A 130 -8.50 -9.20 1.74
N LYS A 131 -7.84 -10.01 2.58
CA LYS A 131 -8.18 -11.42 2.83
C LYS A 131 -8.35 -12.27 1.57
N ILE A 132 -7.54 -11.97 0.55
CA ILE A 132 -7.34 -12.87 -0.58
C ILE A 132 -6.42 -14.02 -0.14
N PHE A 133 -5.49 -13.71 0.76
CA PHE A 133 -4.77 -14.67 1.58
C PHE A 133 -5.23 -14.55 3.03
N ASN A 134 -5.57 -15.66 3.67
CA ASN A 134 -6.28 -15.68 4.95
C ASN A 134 -5.37 -15.48 6.18
N ASP A 135 -4.04 -15.60 6.03
CA ASP A 135 -3.07 -15.39 7.11
C ASP A 135 -2.40 -14.01 7.03
N ASP A 136 -2.38 -13.28 8.14
CA ASP A 136 -1.86 -11.90 8.18
C ASP A 136 -0.35 -11.83 8.44
N SER A 137 0.26 -12.90 8.96
CA SER A 137 1.61 -12.93 9.49
C SER A 137 2.65 -13.40 8.48
N LEU A 138 2.30 -14.38 7.64
CA LEU A 138 3.26 -15.05 6.79
C LEU A 138 3.85 -14.12 5.72
N SER A 139 5.16 -14.20 5.54
CA SER A 139 5.83 -13.76 4.32
C SER A 139 5.69 -14.81 3.23
N ILE A 140 5.90 -14.40 1.97
CA ILE A 140 5.90 -15.32 0.82
C ILE A 140 6.93 -16.45 1.04
N SER A 141 8.11 -16.14 1.59
CA SER A 141 9.14 -17.15 1.84
C SER A 141 8.72 -18.18 2.88
N GLU A 142 8.06 -17.74 3.96
CA GLU A 142 7.53 -18.63 5.00
C GLU A 142 6.38 -19.47 4.47
N TYR A 143 5.47 -18.86 3.72
CA TYR A 143 4.38 -19.57 3.05
C TYR A 143 4.91 -20.69 2.13
N VAL A 144 5.90 -20.39 1.27
CA VAL A 144 6.52 -21.40 0.39
C VAL A 144 7.15 -22.54 1.20
N LYS A 145 7.86 -22.23 2.30
CA LYS A 145 8.45 -23.26 3.17
C LYS A 145 7.39 -24.12 3.84
N LEU A 146 6.33 -23.51 4.36
CA LEU A 146 5.21 -24.18 5.01
C LEU A 146 4.53 -25.15 4.05
N VAL A 147 4.18 -24.68 2.85
CA VAL A 147 3.57 -25.51 1.81
C VAL A 147 4.49 -26.68 1.42
N CYS A 148 5.79 -26.44 1.22
CA CYS A 148 6.73 -27.51 0.91
C CYS A 148 6.84 -28.55 2.05
N TYR A 149 6.76 -28.10 3.30
CA TYR A 149 6.78 -28.98 4.46
C TYR A 149 5.52 -29.84 4.53
N LEU A 150 4.34 -29.24 4.36
CA LEU A 150 3.06 -29.95 4.39
C LEU A 150 2.96 -30.98 3.25
N ARG A 151 3.44 -30.65 2.05
CA ARG A 151 3.52 -31.60 0.93
C ARG A 151 4.41 -32.81 1.25
N LYS A 152 5.60 -32.58 1.82
CA LYS A 152 6.49 -33.68 2.25
C LYS A 152 5.86 -34.59 3.29
N GLN A 153 5.10 -34.04 4.23
CA GLN A 153 4.38 -34.86 5.21
C GLN A 153 3.35 -35.76 4.54
N LYS A 154 2.55 -35.24 3.60
CA LYS A 154 1.59 -36.04 2.83
C LYS A 154 2.28 -37.17 2.04
N ASP A 155 3.39 -36.87 1.37
CA ASP A 155 4.15 -37.89 0.64
C ASP A 155 4.67 -39.00 1.57
N THR A 156 5.13 -38.63 2.78
CA THR A 156 5.61 -39.60 3.78
C THR A 156 4.47 -40.48 4.31
N ILE A 157 3.28 -39.92 4.54
CA ILE A 157 2.09 -40.68 4.97
C ILE A 157 1.61 -41.62 3.86
N LYS A 158 1.55 -41.15 2.60
CA LYS A 158 1.22 -41.98 1.44
C LYS A 158 2.19 -43.15 1.24
N LEU A 159 3.49 -42.94 1.52
CA LEU A 159 4.50 -43.99 1.45
C LEU A 159 4.38 -45.00 2.61
N GLY A 160 3.95 -44.56 3.80
CA GLY A 160 3.71 -45.45 4.95
C GLY A 160 2.51 -46.39 4.77
N ASN A 161 1.45 -45.92 4.08
CA ASN A 161 0.25 -46.72 3.81
C ASN A 161 0.41 -47.73 2.65
N ARG A 162 1.55 -47.76 1.96
CA ARG A 162 1.80 -48.74 0.87
C ARG A 162 2.14 -50.15 1.34
N ASN A 163 2.28 -50.37 2.64
CA ASN A 163 2.61 -51.69 3.20
C ASN A 163 1.39 -52.51 3.66
N ASP A 164 0.18 -51.97 3.58
CA ASP A 164 -1.05 -52.71 3.88
C ASP A 164 -1.84 -52.91 2.58
N ASP A 165 -1.78 -54.15 2.06
CA ASP A 165 -2.53 -54.61 0.90
C ASP A 165 -4.05 -54.37 1.09
N ALA A 166 -4.62 -53.42 0.37
CA ALA A 166 -6.06 -53.35 0.12
C ALA A 166 -6.37 -52.62 -1.19
N GLU A 167 -6.83 -53.42 -2.15
CA GLU A 167 -7.48 -53.13 -3.43
C GLU A 167 -7.65 -51.65 -3.83
N ASP A 168 -6.97 -51.30 -4.94
CA ASP A 168 -7.19 -50.11 -5.76
C ASP A 168 -8.67 -49.94 -6.11
N ASN A 169 -9.31 -48.98 -5.44
CA ASN A 169 -10.36 -48.19 -6.07
C ASN A 169 -9.74 -46.85 -6.44
N ASP A 170 -9.16 -46.84 -7.64
CA ASP A 170 -8.79 -45.65 -8.39
C ASP A 170 -10.02 -44.73 -8.49
N ARG A 171 -10.10 -43.77 -7.57
CA ARG A 171 -10.94 -42.59 -7.72
C ARG A 171 -9.99 -41.40 -7.83
N ASP A 172 -9.68 -41.14 -9.10
CA ASP A 172 -9.14 -39.90 -9.64
C ASP A 172 -9.49 -38.66 -8.80
N ASP A 173 -8.42 -37.95 -8.42
CA ASP A 173 -8.22 -36.52 -8.59
C ASP A 173 -9.47 -35.64 -8.64
N LYS A 174 -9.77 -34.99 -7.51
CA LYS A 174 -10.42 -33.67 -7.49
C LYS A 174 -10.12 -32.80 -6.27
N ASP A 175 -9.62 -33.37 -5.18
CA ASP A 175 -9.42 -32.64 -3.91
C ASP A 175 -7.95 -32.54 -3.46
N ALA A 176 -6.99 -32.78 -4.35
CA ALA A 176 -5.56 -32.67 -4.01
C ALA A 176 -5.09 -31.23 -3.68
N GLY A 177 -5.94 -30.23 -3.92
CA GLY A 177 -5.63 -28.81 -3.75
C GLY A 177 -5.84 -28.24 -2.34
N ASP A 178 -6.43 -28.99 -1.42
CA ASP A 178 -6.57 -28.57 -0.02
C ASP A 178 -5.59 -29.34 0.87
N VAL A 179 -4.67 -28.58 1.44
CA VAL A 179 -3.73 -29.08 2.42
C VAL A 179 -4.48 -29.22 3.75
N ASP A 180 -5.21 -30.32 3.92
CA ASP A 180 -5.82 -30.82 5.17
C ASP A 180 -6.25 -29.71 6.15
N GLY A 181 -7.33 -29.00 5.80
CA GLY A 181 -8.01 -28.07 6.71
C GLY A 181 -7.47 -26.64 6.76
N PHE A 182 -6.40 -26.31 6.02
CA PHE A 182 -5.90 -24.94 5.91
C PHE A 182 -6.29 -24.30 4.57
N SER A 183 -7.42 -23.60 4.54
CA SER A 183 -7.80 -22.75 3.39
C SER A 183 -6.98 -21.47 3.42
N PHE A 184 -5.79 -21.46 2.82
CA PHE A 184 -4.93 -20.27 2.76
C PHE A 184 -5.48 -19.17 1.85
N TRP A 185 -6.22 -19.55 0.80
CA TRP A 185 -6.64 -18.63 -0.26
C TRP A 185 -8.15 -18.48 -0.34
N ASN A 186 -8.57 -17.27 -0.68
CA ASN A 186 -9.92 -16.97 -1.15
C ASN A 186 -9.77 -16.43 -2.57
N LEU A 187 -10.07 -17.24 -3.58
CA LEU A 187 -9.87 -16.90 -5.00
C LEU A 187 -11.21 -16.95 -5.74
N PRO A 188 -11.41 -16.09 -6.75
CA PRO A 188 -12.55 -16.23 -7.65
C PRO A 188 -12.38 -17.46 -8.57
N ASP A 189 -13.51 -17.97 -9.06
CA ASP A 189 -13.59 -19.16 -9.93
C ASP A 189 -12.75 -19.03 -11.21
N THR A 190 -12.45 -17.80 -11.64
CA THR A 190 -11.59 -17.51 -12.80
C THR A 190 -10.21 -18.15 -12.70
N TYR A 191 -9.71 -18.43 -11.49
CA TYR A 191 -8.49 -19.22 -11.30
C TYR A 191 -8.57 -20.59 -11.99
N TYR A 192 -9.71 -21.29 -11.87
CA TYR A 192 -9.91 -22.65 -12.36
C TYR A 192 -10.23 -22.71 -13.87
N SER A 193 -10.27 -21.57 -14.56
CA SER A 193 -10.66 -21.45 -15.97
C SER A 193 -9.48 -21.28 -16.96
N ASN A 194 -8.31 -21.86 -16.65
CA ASN A 194 -7.06 -21.64 -17.41
C ASN A 194 -6.71 -20.14 -17.55
N TRP A 195 -6.66 -19.45 -16.42
CA TRP A 195 -6.45 -17.99 -16.33
C TRP A 195 -5.25 -17.43 -17.12
N ARG A 196 -4.26 -18.28 -17.45
CA ARG A 196 -3.10 -17.90 -18.25
C ARG A 196 -3.41 -17.63 -19.72
N ASP A 197 -4.34 -18.34 -20.35
CA ASP A 197 -4.50 -18.29 -21.81
C ASP A 197 -5.09 -16.97 -22.29
N ASN A 198 -6.02 -16.40 -21.53
CA ASN A 198 -6.68 -15.13 -21.82
C ASN A 198 -6.25 -14.01 -20.85
N LEU A 199 -4.96 -14.01 -20.45
CA LEU A 199 -4.43 -13.00 -19.53
C LEU A 199 -4.47 -11.59 -20.13
N ARG A 200 -5.23 -10.69 -19.51
CA ARG A 200 -5.36 -9.26 -19.84
C ARG A 200 -5.17 -8.41 -18.59
N ILE A 201 -4.83 -7.14 -18.77
CA ILE A 201 -4.61 -6.24 -17.63
C ILE A 201 -5.93 -5.74 -17.03
N GLN A 202 -6.98 -5.63 -17.85
CA GLN A 202 -8.34 -5.34 -17.40
C GLN A 202 -8.90 -6.52 -16.60
N LEU A 203 -9.70 -6.22 -15.58
CA LEU A 203 -10.38 -7.23 -14.78
C LEU A 203 -11.52 -7.86 -15.58
N LEU A 204 -11.68 -9.18 -15.43
CA LEU A 204 -12.90 -9.86 -15.83
C LEU A 204 -14.07 -9.44 -14.90
N PRO A 205 -15.32 -9.56 -15.33
CA PRO A 205 -16.49 -9.27 -14.50
C PRO A 205 -16.48 -9.95 -13.12
N GLU A 206 -16.13 -11.24 -13.08
CA GLU A 206 -16.09 -12.06 -11.87
C GLU A 206 -14.96 -11.62 -10.94
N GLU A 207 -13.83 -11.22 -11.53
CA GLU A 207 -12.66 -10.70 -10.83
C GLU A 207 -12.94 -9.36 -10.16
N ALA A 208 -13.59 -8.44 -10.89
CA ALA A 208 -14.01 -7.15 -10.37
C ALA A 208 -15.03 -7.31 -9.24
N ALA A 209 -16.05 -8.15 -9.44
CA ALA A 209 -17.04 -8.46 -8.43
C ALA A 209 -16.40 -9.07 -7.17
N PHE A 210 -15.43 -9.97 -7.34
CA PHE A 210 -14.67 -10.57 -6.24
C PHE A 210 -13.89 -9.53 -5.44
N LEU A 211 -13.06 -8.69 -6.09
CA LEU A 211 -12.26 -7.68 -5.40
C LEU A 211 -13.14 -6.67 -4.66
N LYS A 212 -14.21 -6.20 -5.31
CA LYS A 212 -15.19 -5.29 -4.69
C LYS A 212 -15.80 -5.91 -3.45
N ARG A 213 -16.24 -7.17 -3.53
CA ARG A 213 -16.83 -7.90 -2.39
C ARG A 213 -15.84 -8.02 -1.25
N GLN A 214 -14.58 -8.34 -1.53
CA GLN A 214 -13.54 -8.46 -0.49
C GLN A 214 -13.27 -7.12 0.21
N ILE A 215 -13.13 -6.03 -0.55
CA ILE A 215 -12.92 -4.69 0.03
C ILE A 215 -14.11 -4.29 0.91
N ILE A 216 -15.34 -4.48 0.42
CA ILE A 216 -16.55 -4.11 1.17
C ILE A 216 -16.72 -4.98 2.43
N LYS A 217 -16.43 -6.28 2.34
CA LYS A 217 -16.60 -7.22 3.44
C LYS A 217 -15.57 -6.98 4.55
N GLU A 218 -14.29 -6.93 4.19
CA GLU A 218 -13.20 -6.89 5.16
C GLU A 218 -12.96 -5.48 5.72
N HIS A 219 -13.26 -4.43 4.94
CA HIS A 219 -13.02 -3.03 5.32
C HIS A 219 -14.26 -2.16 5.19
N SER A 220 -15.41 -2.66 5.67
CA SER A 220 -16.73 -2.02 5.50
C SER A 220 -16.84 -0.57 5.99
N SER A 221 -16.01 -0.15 6.96
CA SER A 221 -15.97 1.22 7.50
C SER A 221 -15.02 2.16 6.77
N SER A 222 -14.20 1.64 5.85
CA SER A 222 -13.22 2.44 5.10
C SER A 222 -13.87 3.31 4.03
N LEU A 223 -13.16 4.39 3.66
CA LEU A 223 -13.55 5.23 2.52
C LEU A 223 -13.58 4.42 1.21
N PHE A 224 -12.65 3.48 1.07
CA PHE A 224 -12.58 2.58 -0.08
C PHE A 224 -13.87 1.77 -0.26
N ALA A 225 -14.34 1.11 0.80
CA ALA A 225 -15.60 0.37 0.77
C ALA A 225 -16.81 1.28 0.53
N PHE A 226 -16.82 2.48 1.15
CA PHE A 226 -17.90 3.45 0.96
C PHE A 226 -18.02 3.89 -0.51
N ILE A 227 -16.89 4.21 -1.16
CA ILE A 227 -16.86 4.58 -2.59
C ILE A 227 -17.39 3.46 -3.47
N LEU A 228 -16.92 2.22 -3.25
CA LEU A 228 -17.33 1.07 -4.06
C LEU A 228 -18.81 0.71 -3.86
N LYS A 229 -19.32 0.79 -2.62
CA LYS A 229 -20.72 0.50 -2.31
C LYS A 229 -21.68 1.50 -2.95
N ASN A 230 -21.31 2.78 -2.95
CA ASN A 230 -22.15 3.87 -3.49
C ASN A 230 -21.85 4.20 -4.95
N ARG A 231 -20.90 3.49 -5.60
CA ARG A 231 -20.44 3.75 -6.97
C ARG A 231 -20.10 5.22 -7.23
N ILE A 232 -19.33 5.83 -6.33
CA ILE A 232 -18.89 7.22 -6.47
C ILE A 232 -17.90 7.32 -7.64
N ASP A 233 -18.21 8.16 -8.61
CA ASP A 233 -17.29 8.50 -9.69
C ASP A 233 -16.11 9.34 -9.15
N VAL A 234 -15.02 8.64 -8.84
CA VAL A 234 -13.78 9.21 -8.34
C VAL A 234 -13.05 10.09 -9.37
N ASN A 235 -13.41 10.02 -10.65
CA ASN A 235 -12.78 10.82 -11.70
C ASN A 235 -13.16 12.30 -11.65
N LYS A 236 -14.28 12.63 -11.00
CA LYS A 236 -14.72 14.01 -10.75
C LYS A 236 -13.83 14.78 -9.76
N TYR A 237 -12.99 14.08 -9.00
CA TYR A 237 -12.18 14.68 -7.95
C TYR A 237 -10.69 14.55 -8.27
N ASN A 238 -9.98 15.68 -8.17
CA ASN A 238 -8.53 15.77 -8.41
C ASN A 238 -7.70 15.66 -7.13
N SER A 239 -8.35 15.61 -5.97
CA SER A 239 -7.68 15.50 -4.67
C SER A 239 -8.60 14.87 -3.62
N PHE A 240 -7.99 14.35 -2.55
CA PHE A 240 -8.73 13.87 -1.38
C PHE A 240 -9.64 14.96 -0.79
N ASN A 241 -9.16 16.21 -0.71
CA ASN A 241 -9.96 17.33 -0.19
C ASN A 241 -11.20 17.60 -1.05
N ALA A 242 -11.08 17.54 -2.38
CA ALA A 242 -12.23 17.73 -3.27
C ALA A 242 -13.27 16.62 -3.11
N LEU A 243 -12.81 15.37 -2.93
CA LEU A 243 -13.70 14.26 -2.59
C LEU A 243 -14.41 14.50 -1.25
N TYR A 244 -13.65 14.83 -0.20
CA TYR A 244 -14.19 15.09 1.14
C TYR A 244 -15.31 16.12 1.11
N GLU A 245 -15.08 17.29 0.53
CA GLU A 245 -16.08 18.37 0.47
C GLU A 245 -17.38 17.92 -0.21
N SER A 246 -17.29 17.04 -1.20
CA SER A 246 -18.47 16.56 -1.92
C SER A 246 -19.26 15.47 -1.20
N ILE A 247 -18.63 14.69 -0.31
CA ILE A 247 -19.27 13.50 0.28
C ILE A 247 -19.40 13.57 1.81
N LYS A 248 -18.85 14.60 2.46
CA LYS A 248 -18.80 14.72 3.93
C LYS A 248 -20.16 14.55 4.62
N ASP A 249 -21.26 14.95 3.98
CA ASP A 249 -22.60 14.86 4.56
C ASP A 249 -23.29 13.51 4.30
N SER A 250 -22.69 12.66 3.45
CA SER A 250 -23.22 11.34 3.08
C SER A 250 -22.46 10.17 3.71
N VAL A 251 -21.24 10.42 4.21
CA VAL A 251 -20.43 9.39 4.88
C VAL A 251 -20.88 9.16 6.32
N PRO A 252 -20.68 7.94 6.88
CA PRO A 252 -20.92 7.68 8.30
C PRO A 252 -20.13 8.63 9.21
N GLU A 253 -20.68 8.93 10.39
CA GLU A 253 -20.14 9.94 11.30
C GLU A 253 -18.67 9.73 11.68
N GLU A 254 -18.27 8.49 11.99
CA GLU A 254 -16.88 8.18 12.33
C GLU A 254 -15.93 8.39 11.14
N LEU A 255 -16.35 7.98 9.93
CA LEU A 255 -15.56 8.22 8.72
C LEU A 255 -15.47 9.72 8.41
N ARG A 256 -16.55 10.47 8.63
CA ARG A 256 -16.58 11.93 8.48
C ARG A 256 -15.56 12.61 9.38
N LYS A 257 -15.46 12.19 10.65
CA LYS A 257 -14.47 12.69 11.61
C LYS A 257 -13.04 12.35 11.16
N ASP A 258 -12.81 11.11 10.73
CA ASP A 258 -11.50 10.68 10.24
C ASP A 258 -11.07 11.50 9.01
N MET A 259 -11.97 11.70 8.04
CA MET A 259 -11.71 12.53 6.86
C MET A 259 -11.49 14.00 7.21
N TRP A 260 -12.22 14.55 8.19
CA TRP A 260 -12.01 15.91 8.68
C TRP A 260 -10.64 16.08 9.32
N MET A 261 -10.19 15.14 10.15
CA MET A 261 -8.85 15.17 10.73
C MET A 261 -7.76 15.13 9.65
N ALA A 262 -7.95 14.33 8.59
CA ALA A 262 -7.04 14.31 7.45
C ALA A 262 -7.05 15.66 6.69
N TYR A 263 -8.23 16.21 6.40
CA TYR A 263 -8.38 17.50 5.76
C TYR A 263 -7.65 18.62 6.51
N GLU A 264 -7.87 18.72 7.82
CA GLU A 264 -7.22 19.71 8.68
C GLU A 264 -5.71 19.47 8.82
N PHE A 265 -5.27 18.20 8.89
CA PHE A 265 -3.84 17.88 8.93
C PHE A 265 -3.13 18.28 7.64
N ASN A 266 -3.75 18.03 6.48
CA ASN A 266 -3.24 18.50 5.19
C ASN A 266 -3.09 20.02 5.17
N ARG A 267 -4.10 20.76 5.65
CA ARG A 267 -4.02 22.24 5.77
C ARG A 267 -2.89 22.66 6.70
N PHE A 268 -2.86 22.17 7.93
CA PHE A 268 -1.86 22.52 8.94
C PHE A 268 -0.43 22.31 8.42
N ILE A 269 -0.14 21.16 7.80
CA ILE A 269 1.24 20.85 7.38
C ILE A 269 1.70 21.69 6.18
N GLN A 270 0.79 22.36 5.46
CA GLN A 270 1.17 23.32 4.42
C GLN A 270 2.04 24.46 4.97
N ILE A 271 1.86 24.83 6.25
CA ILE A 271 2.73 25.81 6.91
C ILE A 271 4.19 25.35 6.80
N ALA A 272 4.43 24.09 7.16
CA ALA A 272 5.78 23.53 7.22
C ALA A 272 6.39 23.33 5.84
N PHE A 273 5.67 22.70 4.91
CA PHE A 273 6.21 22.42 3.57
C PHE A 273 6.41 23.68 2.73
N THR A 274 5.53 24.69 2.87
CA THR A 274 5.70 25.97 2.18
C THR A 274 6.92 26.72 2.71
N GLN A 275 7.07 26.81 4.04
CA GLN A 275 8.26 27.43 4.64
C GLN A 275 9.54 26.65 4.34
N PHE A 276 9.49 25.33 4.32
CA PHE A 276 10.61 24.49 3.92
C PHE A 276 11.11 24.86 2.52
N ASN A 277 10.21 24.96 1.55
CA ASN A 277 10.55 25.35 0.18
C ASN A 277 11.12 26.78 0.10
N LEU A 278 10.58 27.72 0.88
CA LEU A 278 11.14 29.08 0.97
C LEU A 278 12.56 29.09 1.57
N ILE A 279 12.82 28.30 2.62
CA ILE A 279 14.14 28.20 3.24
C ILE A 279 15.16 27.64 2.24
N VAL A 280 14.84 26.51 1.61
CA VAL A 280 15.79 25.79 0.73
C VAL A 280 16.08 26.59 -0.55
N SER A 281 15.09 27.34 -1.06
CA SER A 281 15.23 28.18 -2.26
C SER A 281 15.79 29.58 -1.99
N ALA A 282 16.17 29.93 -0.76
CA ALA A 282 16.51 31.31 -0.37
C ALA A 282 15.42 32.33 -0.77
N GLU A 283 14.15 31.95 -0.60
CA GLU A 283 12.96 32.77 -0.91
C GLU A 283 12.77 33.10 -2.40
N ARG A 284 13.46 32.37 -3.28
CA ARG A 284 13.35 32.55 -4.75
C ARG A 284 12.25 31.72 -5.38
N ASN A 285 11.70 30.73 -4.67
CA ASN A 285 10.59 29.94 -5.19
C ASN A 285 9.29 30.77 -5.16
N GLY A 286 8.93 31.35 -6.31
CA GLY A 286 7.74 32.21 -6.47
C GLY A 286 6.44 31.48 -6.10
N ARG A 287 6.31 30.21 -6.47
CA ARG A 287 5.14 29.39 -6.12
C ARG A 287 4.98 29.23 -4.61
N ALA A 288 6.08 28.97 -3.89
CA ALA A 288 6.06 28.88 -2.43
C ALA A 288 5.78 30.24 -1.79
N LEU A 289 6.26 31.34 -2.39
CA LEU A 289 6.00 32.70 -1.91
C LEU A 289 4.51 33.06 -2.04
N ASP A 290 3.90 32.81 -3.20
CA ASP A 290 2.47 33.06 -3.44
C ASP A 290 1.59 32.25 -2.48
N LYS A 291 1.93 30.96 -2.30
CA LYS A 291 1.25 30.08 -1.36
C LYS A 291 1.44 30.55 0.08
N TRP A 292 2.63 31.01 0.45
CA TRP A 292 2.89 31.55 1.79
C TRP A 292 2.13 32.83 2.06
N ASN A 293 2.02 33.74 1.09
CA ASN A 293 1.24 34.97 1.23
C ASN A 293 -0.22 34.68 1.55
N THR A 294 -0.77 33.60 0.98
CA THR A 294 -2.11 33.10 1.31
C THR A 294 -2.15 32.52 2.72
N ILE A 295 -1.25 31.60 3.06
CA ILE A 295 -1.23 30.93 4.37
C ILE A 295 -1.00 31.91 5.52
N LYS A 296 -0.11 32.88 5.34
CA LYS A 296 0.27 33.87 6.36
C LYS A 296 -0.92 34.67 6.86
N GLY A 297 -1.87 35.01 5.98
CA GLY A 297 -3.10 35.74 6.36
C GLY A 297 -4.06 34.92 7.23
N TYR A 298 -3.96 33.59 7.19
CA TYR A 298 -4.86 32.66 7.89
C TYR A 298 -4.07 31.70 8.81
N LEU A 299 -2.89 32.13 9.27
CA LEU A 299 -1.93 31.23 9.92
C LEU A 299 -2.49 30.60 11.20
N LYS A 300 -3.24 31.38 11.99
CA LYS A 300 -3.96 30.89 13.17
C LYS A 300 -4.99 29.83 12.81
N GLU A 301 -5.78 30.06 11.78
CA GLU A 301 -6.83 29.11 11.33
C GLU A 301 -6.22 27.79 10.89
N TYR A 302 -5.10 27.81 10.17
CA TYR A 302 -4.36 26.60 9.80
C TYR A 302 -3.83 25.83 11.03
N ALA A 303 -3.60 26.52 12.14
CA ALA A 303 -3.07 25.94 13.37
C ALA A 303 -4.15 25.52 14.39
N LEU A 304 -5.45 25.75 14.11
CA LEU A 304 -6.56 25.35 15.00
C LEU A 304 -6.84 23.83 15.01
N ILE A 305 -6.06 23.05 14.27
CA ILE A 305 -6.16 21.58 14.24
C ILE A 305 -6.08 20.92 15.63
N ASP A 306 -6.89 19.90 15.87
CA ASP A 306 -6.77 19.02 17.05
C ASP A 306 -5.75 17.90 16.81
N LEU A 307 -4.49 18.17 17.14
CA LEU A 307 -3.42 17.17 17.03
C LEU A 307 -3.58 16.01 18.02
N GLU A 308 -4.19 16.24 19.18
CA GLU A 308 -4.34 15.18 20.19
C GLU A 308 -5.36 14.14 19.74
N ALA A 309 -6.45 14.56 19.09
CA ALA A 309 -7.38 13.64 18.42
C ALA A 309 -6.67 12.71 17.43
N ILE A 310 -5.74 13.23 16.62
CA ILE A 310 -4.95 12.42 15.68
C ILE A 310 -4.01 11.45 16.42
N TYR A 311 -3.32 11.91 17.46
CA TYR A 311 -2.41 11.06 18.23
C TYR A 311 -3.15 9.92 18.92
N VAL A 312 -4.32 10.19 19.49
CA VAL A 312 -5.18 9.19 20.14
C VAL A 312 -5.73 8.22 19.10
N ARG A 313 -6.27 8.73 17.99
CA ARG A 313 -6.87 7.92 16.92
C ARG A 313 -5.92 6.86 16.36
N PHE A 314 -4.65 7.22 16.17
CA PHE A 314 -3.62 6.36 15.57
C PHE A 314 -2.58 5.84 16.56
N LYS A 315 -2.75 6.08 17.87
CA LYS A 315 -1.82 5.66 18.92
C LYS A 315 -0.37 6.09 18.65
N ILE A 316 -0.20 7.35 18.25
CA ILE A 316 1.12 7.88 17.86
C ILE A 316 1.96 8.15 19.10
N THR A 317 3.00 7.33 19.29
CA THR A 317 3.94 7.44 20.42
C THR A 317 5.26 8.13 20.07
N ASN A 318 5.49 8.43 18.78
CA ASN A 318 6.74 9.05 18.32
C ASN A 318 6.93 10.45 18.91
N TYR A 319 7.71 10.53 19.98
CA TYR A 319 7.93 11.78 20.73
C TYR A 319 8.58 12.89 19.89
N PRO A 320 9.61 12.63 19.05
CA PRO A 320 10.17 13.66 18.17
C PRO A 320 9.14 14.27 17.20
N LEU A 321 8.26 13.45 16.62
CA LEU A 321 7.19 13.91 15.73
C LEU A 321 6.16 14.75 16.49
N ARG A 322 5.66 14.27 17.63
CA ARG A 322 4.70 15.01 18.46
C ARG A 322 5.26 16.37 18.89
N THR A 323 6.51 16.39 19.33
CA THR A 323 7.20 17.62 19.73
C THR A 323 7.31 18.61 18.58
N PHE A 324 7.67 18.13 17.37
CA PHE A 324 7.72 18.96 16.17
C PHE A 324 6.36 19.58 15.85
N LEU A 325 5.31 18.78 15.74
CA LEU A 325 3.98 19.25 15.35
C LEU A 325 3.37 20.19 16.40
N ASN A 326 3.51 19.88 17.69
CA ASN A 326 3.02 20.74 18.77
C ASN A 326 3.78 22.07 18.82
N SER A 327 5.10 22.04 18.62
CA SER A 327 5.90 23.28 18.58
C SER A 327 5.53 24.14 17.37
N LEU A 328 5.32 23.52 16.20
CA LEU A 328 4.89 24.19 14.98
C LEU A 328 3.51 24.83 15.18
N LYS A 329 2.55 24.10 15.76
CA LYS A 329 1.22 24.60 16.10
C LYS A 329 1.31 25.82 17.01
N SER A 330 2.06 25.74 18.10
CA SER A 330 2.23 26.86 19.04
C SER A 330 2.88 28.08 18.39
N ALA A 331 3.88 27.89 17.53
CA ALA A 331 4.53 29.00 16.81
C ALA A 331 3.58 29.65 15.78
N ALA A 332 2.79 28.85 15.06
CA ALA A 332 1.79 29.35 14.13
C ALA A 332 0.65 30.11 14.82
N LEU A 333 0.16 29.64 15.96
CA LEU A 333 -0.84 30.36 16.77
C LEU A 333 -0.32 31.71 17.30
N ALA A 334 0.98 31.77 17.61
CA ALA A 334 1.67 33.00 18.02
C ALA A 334 2.09 33.89 16.83
N GLU A 335 1.87 33.43 15.59
CA GLU A 335 2.29 34.10 14.34
C GLU A 335 3.81 34.39 14.29
N ASP A 336 4.60 33.56 14.97
CA ASP A 336 6.05 33.68 15.09
C ASP A 336 6.74 32.94 13.93
N ILE A 337 6.91 33.65 12.82
CA ILE A 337 7.47 33.11 11.56
C ILE A 337 8.92 32.65 11.74
N ASP A 338 9.72 33.39 12.49
CA ASP A 338 11.12 33.06 12.74
C ASP A 338 11.24 31.73 13.50
N LYS A 339 10.39 31.54 14.52
CA LYS A 339 10.33 30.28 15.26
C LYS A 339 9.82 29.13 14.41
N ILE A 340 8.84 29.34 13.52
CA ILE A 340 8.41 28.32 12.55
C ILE A 340 9.61 27.85 11.72
N ARG A 341 10.39 28.78 11.16
CA ARG A 341 11.57 28.44 10.35
C ARG A 341 12.62 27.67 11.16
N GLN A 342 12.91 28.11 12.39
CA GLN A 342 13.84 27.41 13.27
C GLN A 342 13.39 25.97 13.59
N ILE A 343 12.10 25.76 13.83
CA ILE A 343 11.52 24.43 14.09
C ILE A 343 11.72 23.52 12.87
N ILE A 344 11.45 24.01 11.67
CA ILE A 344 11.60 23.26 10.41
C ILE A 344 13.07 22.90 10.17
N ILE A 345 13.98 23.87 10.30
CA ILE A 345 15.43 23.66 10.13
C ILE A 345 15.92 22.61 11.11
N LYS A 346 15.54 22.72 12.38
CA LYS A 346 15.92 21.75 13.43
C LYS A 346 15.34 20.37 13.11
N ARG A 347 14.10 20.29 12.62
CA ARG A 347 13.44 19.02 12.29
C ARG A 347 14.18 18.27 11.19
N GLU A 348 14.46 18.90 10.05
CA GLU A 348 15.15 18.21 8.95
C GLU A 348 16.56 17.79 9.37
N ASN A 349 17.28 18.66 10.09
CA ASN A 349 18.61 18.36 10.63
C ASN A 349 18.60 17.13 11.56
N ASN A 350 17.60 17.00 12.42
CA ASN A 350 17.47 15.84 13.30
C ASN A 350 17.16 14.55 12.55
N LEU A 351 16.43 14.62 11.43
CA LEU A 351 16.06 13.44 10.63
C LEU A 351 17.22 12.95 9.76
N LYS A 352 17.94 13.87 9.11
CA LYS A 352 18.91 13.52 8.05
C LYS A 352 20.37 13.74 8.45
N GLY A 353 20.62 14.52 9.50
CA GLY A 353 21.94 15.03 9.87
C GLY A 353 22.34 16.27 9.05
N LYS A 354 23.22 17.10 9.60
CA LYS A 354 23.60 18.39 9.02
C LYS A 354 24.13 18.31 7.57
N ALA A 355 24.90 17.28 7.25
CA ALA A 355 25.49 17.11 5.92
C ALA A 355 24.46 16.80 4.82
N ARG A 356 23.33 16.16 5.17
CA ARG A 356 22.32 15.71 4.20
C ARG A 356 21.05 16.58 4.18
N ALA A 357 20.85 17.42 5.19
CA ALA A 357 19.67 18.27 5.29
C ALA A 357 19.69 19.36 4.20
N LYS A 358 18.59 19.45 3.43
CA LYS A 358 18.46 20.40 2.32
C LYS A 358 18.44 21.84 2.82
N VAL A 359 17.92 22.09 4.03
CA VAL A 359 17.94 23.43 4.67
C VAL A 359 19.34 24.00 4.89
N ASN A 360 20.39 23.18 4.87
CA ASN A 360 21.79 23.64 4.98
C ASN A 360 22.48 23.83 3.63
N ARG A 361 21.82 23.43 2.53
CA ARG A 361 22.31 23.44 1.15
C ARG A 361 21.49 24.43 0.32
N VAL A 362 21.35 25.63 0.88
CA VAL A 362 20.46 26.67 0.36
C VAL A 362 20.93 27.12 -1.03
N GLY A 363 20.01 27.15 -1.99
CA GLY A 363 20.28 27.55 -3.38
C GLY A 363 20.90 26.47 -4.27
N GLU A 364 21.12 25.25 -3.77
CA GLU A 364 21.61 24.12 -4.58
C GLU A 364 20.50 23.39 -5.36
N PHE A 365 19.24 23.74 -5.11
CA PHE A 365 18.07 23.10 -5.71
C PHE A 365 17.36 24.06 -6.67
N ASP A 366 16.71 23.52 -7.69
CA ASP A 366 15.93 24.28 -8.66
C ASP A 366 14.87 25.15 -7.94
N GLU A 367 14.99 26.46 -8.10
CA GLU A 367 14.11 27.45 -7.48
C GLU A 367 12.67 27.38 -8.00
N ASN A 368 12.45 26.79 -9.18
CA ASN A 368 11.12 26.61 -9.76
C ASN A 368 10.45 25.28 -9.35
N ALA A 369 11.22 24.34 -8.80
CA ALA A 369 10.71 23.03 -8.41
C ALA A 369 10.19 23.03 -6.96
N TRP A 370 9.03 22.41 -6.74
CA TRP A 370 8.58 22.10 -5.38
C TRP A 370 9.34 20.89 -4.86
N ILE A 371 9.96 21.04 -3.71
CA ILE A 371 10.69 19.98 -3.03
C ILE A 371 9.77 19.32 -2.00
N GLY A 372 9.61 18.01 -2.15
CA GLY A 372 8.88 17.20 -1.19
C GLY A 372 7.39 17.10 -1.45
N ILE A 373 6.64 16.83 -0.38
CA ILE A 373 5.17 16.74 -0.44
C ILE A 373 4.59 18.14 -0.54
N GLU A 374 3.75 18.38 -1.55
CA GLU A 374 2.99 19.62 -1.63
C GLU A 374 1.59 19.48 -1.02
N TYR A 375 0.91 18.36 -1.25
CA TYR A 375 -0.40 18.07 -0.69
C TYR A 375 -0.44 16.62 -0.25
N LEU A 376 -1.13 16.36 0.86
CA LEU A 376 -1.38 15.00 1.31
C LEU A 376 -2.57 14.42 0.54
N ASP A 377 -2.27 13.46 -0.34
CA ASP A 377 -3.25 12.73 -1.13
C ASP A 377 -3.81 11.49 -0.39
N TYR A 378 -3.11 11.01 0.63
CA TYR A 378 -3.47 9.83 1.41
C TYR A 378 -3.73 8.58 0.55
N ARG A 379 -2.99 8.43 -0.56
CA ARG A 379 -3.14 7.37 -1.58
C ARG A 379 -4.47 7.37 -2.31
N PHE A 380 -5.22 8.48 -2.30
CA PHE A 380 -6.46 8.60 -3.06
C PHE A 380 -6.22 8.42 -4.57
N SER A 381 -5.15 9.00 -5.11
CA SER A 381 -4.79 8.89 -6.53
C SER A 381 -4.45 7.44 -6.93
N ASP A 382 -3.80 6.69 -6.05
CA ASP A 382 -3.49 5.27 -6.27
C ASP A 382 -4.76 4.42 -6.17
N ALA A 383 -5.57 4.65 -5.13
CA ALA A 383 -6.84 3.96 -4.93
C ALA A 383 -7.83 4.22 -6.07
N LYS A 384 -7.87 5.45 -6.60
CA LYS A 384 -8.68 5.84 -7.75
C LYS A 384 -8.44 4.94 -8.96
N ARG A 385 -7.18 4.56 -9.21
CA ARG A 385 -6.83 3.64 -10.30
C ARG A 385 -7.41 2.24 -10.08
N ILE A 386 -7.29 1.71 -8.86
CA ILE A 386 -7.86 0.40 -8.49
C ILE A 386 -9.39 0.41 -8.55
N ILE A 387 -10.02 1.51 -8.12
CA ILE A 387 -11.47 1.72 -8.19
C ILE A 387 -11.94 1.73 -9.64
N ASN A 388 -11.24 2.45 -10.52
CA ASN A 388 -11.56 2.48 -11.95
C ASN A 388 -11.41 1.09 -12.59
N ASP A 389 -10.34 0.34 -12.30
CA ASP A 389 -10.18 -1.04 -12.80
C ASP A 389 -11.37 -1.93 -12.39
N ILE A 390 -11.88 -1.78 -11.16
CA ILE A 390 -13.06 -2.50 -10.68
C ILE A 390 -14.33 -2.06 -11.44
N TYR A 391 -14.55 -0.76 -11.61
CA TYR A 391 -15.73 -0.25 -12.33
C TYR A 391 -15.73 -0.65 -13.80
N GLU A 392 -14.59 -0.61 -14.47
CA GLU A 392 -14.42 -1.07 -15.84
C GLU A 392 -14.78 -2.55 -15.98
N GLY A 393 -14.28 -3.40 -15.06
CA GLY A 393 -14.63 -4.83 -15.06
C GLY A 393 -16.11 -5.10 -14.80
N GLU A 394 -16.76 -4.35 -13.90
CA GLU A 394 -18.20 -4.47 -13.66
C GLU A 394 -19.06 -4.02 -14.86
N ALA A 395 -18.61 -3.02 -15.63
CA ALA A 395 -19.35 -2.46 -16.76
C ALA A 395 -19.49 -3.43 -17.94
N VAL A 396 -18.60 -4.41 -18.05
CA VAL A 396 -18.65 -5.45 -19.10
C VAL A 396 -19.90 -6.36 -18.97
N ILE A 397 -20.56 -6.39 -17.81
CA ILE A 397 -21.85 -7.10 -17.60
C ILE A 397 -23.03 -6.36 -18.24
N GLY A 398 -22.87 -5.08 -18.60
CA GLY A 398 -23.95 -4.18 -19.01
C GLY A 398 -24.24 -4.07 -20.51
N VAL A 399 -23.73 -4.99 -21.35
CA VAL A 399 -23.96 -5.00 -22.82
C VAL A 399 -24.73 -6.24 -23.24
#